data_AF-A0AA41Q6F1-F1
#
_entry.id   AF-A0AA41Q6F1-F1
#
_cell.length_a   1.000
_cell.length_b   1.000
_cell.length_c   1.000
_cell.angle_alpha   90.00
_cell.angle_beta   90.00
_cell.angle_gamma   90.00
#
_symmetry.space_group_name_H-M   'P 1'
#
loop_
_entity.id
_entity.type
_entity.pdbx_description
1 polymer ?
#
loop_
_entity_poly.entity_id
_entity_poly.type
_entity_poly.pdbx_seq_one_letter_code
_entity_poly.pdbx_strand_id
1 'polypeptide(L)'
;MSNFLDKAKEKAKETMATGKQKADDFQANRAQGDLYKQLGAAYYAEQRQGASHDEVSRLLGLLDEHERAHGPSTGDRPTDGPGPVGLA
;
A
#
# COMPACT_ATOMS: atom_id res chain seq x y z
N MET A 1 -32.96 -23.45 -18.85
CA MET A 1 -31.61 -23.44 -18.23
C MET A 1 -30.93 -22.10 -18.56
N SER A 2 -31.28 -21.02 -17.86
CA SER A 2 -30.76 -19.66 -18.15
C SER A 2 -29.69 -19.19 -17.14
N ASN A 3 -29.36 -20.03 -16.16
CA ASN A 3 -28.50 -19.66 -15.03
C ASN A 3 -27.01 -19.47 -15.37
N PHE A 4 -26.56 -19.81 -16.58
CA PHE A 4 -25.16 -19.62 -17.00
C PHE A 4 -24.93 -18.25 -17.64
N LEU A 5 -25.90 -17.74 -18.40
CA LEU A 5 -25.86 -16.40 -19.00
C LEU A 5 -25.97 -15.30 -17.93
N ASP A 6 -26.79 -15.53 -16.90
CA ASP A 6 -26.91 -14.62 -15.76
C ASP A 6 -25.61 -14.57 -14.94
N LYS A 7 -25.05 -15.74 -14.58
CA LYS A 7 -23.73 -15.83 -13.89
C LYS A 7 -22.58 -15.24 -14.71
N ALA A 8 -22.61 -15.33 -16.04
CA ALA A 8 -21.59 -14.75 -16.89
C ALA A 8 -21.64 -13.22 -16.92
N LYS A 9 -22.85 -12.61 -16.99
CA LYS A 9 -23.03 -11.16 -16.90
C LYS A 9 -22.65 -10.61 -15.52
N GLU A 10 -22.99 -11.34 -14.47
CA GLU A 10 -22.67 -10.95 -13.10
C GLU A 10 -21.15 -11.00 -12.86
N LYS A 11 -20.49 -12.11 -13.25
CA LYS A 11 -19.03 -12.22 -13.18
C LYS A 11 -18.31 -11.21 -14.06
N ALA A 12 -18.84 -10.85 -15.23
CA ALA A 12 -18.25 -9.84 -16.11
C ALA A 12 -18.26 -8.44 -15.47
N LYS A 13 -19.35 -8.07 -14.77
CA LYS A 13 -19.41 -6.81 -14.01
C LYS A 13 -18.45 -6.82 -12.82
N GLU A 14 -18.39 -7.94 -12.11
CA GLU A 14 -17.49 -8.12 -10.96
C GLU A 14 -16.02 -8.11 -11.38
N THR A 15 -15.66 -8.74 -12.50
CA THR A 15 -14.28 -8.73 -13.04
C THR A 15 -13.87 -7.37 -13.61
N MET A 16 -14.78 -6.60 -14.22
CA MET A 16 -14.45 -5.25 -14.67
C MET A 16 -14.20 -4.28 -13.50
N ALA A 17 -14.99 -4.36 -12.43
CA ALA A 17 -14.79 -3.55 -11.23
C ALA A 17 -13.49 -3.94 -10.50
N THR A 18 -13.27 -5.25 -10.34
CA THR A 18 -12.07 -5.79 -9.68
C THR A 18 -10.79 -5.55 -10.50
N GLY A 19 -10.88 -5.56 -11.84
CA GLY A 19 -9.74 -5.36 -12.72
C GLY A 19 -9.19 -3.93 -12.69
N LYS A 20 -10.06 -2.92 -12.58
CA LYS A 20 -9.65 -1.52 -12.42
C LYS A 20 -9.01 -1.27 -11.05
N GLN A 21 -9.69 -1.68 -9.98
CA GLN A 21 -9.14 -1.55 -8.63
C GLN A 21 -7.77 -2.22 -8.50
N LYS A 22 -7.62 -3.46 -8.95
CA LYS A 22 -6.33 -4.15 -8.91
C LYS A 22 -5.24 -3.42 -9.70
N ALA A 23 -5.55 -2.90 -10.88
CA ALA A 23 -4.55 -2.18 -11.68
C ALA A 23 -4.07 -0.90 -11.00
N ASP A 24 -4.99 -0.15 -10.39
CA ASP A 24 -4.67 1.06 -9.62
C ASP A 24 -3.88 0.71 -8.35
N ASP A 25 -4.27 -0.36 -7.65
CA ASP A 25 -3.54 -0.89 -6.50
C ASP A 25 -2.12 -1.31 -6.89
N PHE A 26 -1.93 -1.96 -8.03
CA PHE A 26 -0.59 -2.36 -8.50
C PHE A 26 0.30 -1.16 -8.81
N GLN A 27 -0.25 -0.08 -9.37
CA GLN A 27 0.50 1.15 -9.62
C GLN A 27 0.85 1.89 -8.32
N ALA A 28 -0.09 1.99 -7.39
CA ALA A 28 0.12 2.59 -6.07
C ALA A 28 1.18 1.81 -5.28
N ASN A 29 1.05 0.47 -5.20
CA ASN A 29 2.03 -0.39 -4.52
C ASN A 29 3.42 -0.29 -5.15
N ARG A 30 3.53 -0.14 -6.48
CA ARG A 30 4.82 0.05 -7.15
C ARG A 30 5.44 1.40 -6.81
N ALA A 31 4.65 2.48 -6.85
CA ALA A 31 5.11 3.82 -6.46
C ALA A 31 5.59 3.84 -5.00
N GLN A 32 4.87 3.18 -4.10
CA GLN A 32 5.25 3.05 -2.69
C GLN A 32 6.58 2.30 -2.51
N GLY A 33 6.78 1.20 -3.25
CA GLY A 33 8.04 0.45 -3.21
C GLY A 33 9.24 1.28 -3.66
N ASP A 34 9.06 2.16 -4.63
CA ASP A 34 10.11 3.06 -5.09
C ASP A 34 10.37 4.21 -4.09
N LEU A 35 9.35 4.70 -3.37
CA LEU A 35 9.52 5.66 -2.27
C LEU A 35 10.33 5.06 -1.11
N TYR A 36 10.04 3.82 -0.68
CA TYR A 36 10.81 3.18 0.38
C TYR A 36 12.27 2.95 0.01
N LYS A 37 12.55 2.58 -1.25
CA LYS A 37 13.93 2.45 -1.73
C LYS A 37 14.67 3.78 -1.69
N GLN A 38 14.02 4.86 -2.13
CA GLN A 38 14.59 6.21 -2.08
C GLN A 38 14.84 6.64 -0.63
N LEU A 39 13.89 6.40 0.27
CA LEU A 39 14.03 6.73 1.69
C LEU A 39 15.20 5.98 2.32
N GLY A 40 15.34 4.67 2.04
CA GLY A 40 16.47 3.88 2.52
C GLY A 40 17.81 4.37 1.98
N ALA A 41 17.87 4.74 0.69
CA ALA A 41 19.07 5.31 0.08
C ALA A 41 19.44 6.67 0.70
N ALA A 42 18.46 7.55 0.88
CA ALA A 42 18.65 8.87 1.50
C ALA A 42 19.10 8.74 2.95
N TYR A 43 18.47 7.86 3.74
CA TYR A 43 18.84 7.61 5.13
C TYR A 43 20.24 6.99 5.25
N TYR A 44 20.60 6.08 4.35
CA TYR A 44 21.96 5.52 4.31
C TYR A 44 22.99 6.60 3.96
N ALA A 45 22.69 7.47 3.00
CA ALA A 45 23.55 8.59 2.64
C ALA A 45 23.68 9.60 3.79
N GLU A 46 22.61 9.90 4.52
CA GLU A 46 22.64 10.72 5.73
C GLU A 46 23.60 10.10 6.78
N GLN A 47 23.39 8.82 7.10
CA GLN A 47 24.14 8.12 8.15
C GLN A 47 25.61 7.85 7.80
N ARG A 48 25.94 7.63 6.52
CA ARG A 48 27.28 7.19 6.09
C ARG A 48 28.05 8.22 5.30
N GLN A 49 27.38 9.19 4.69
CA GLN A 49 27.98 10.17 3.80
C GLN A 49 27.75 11.61 4.27
N GLY A 50 26.99 11.81 5.37
CA GLY A 50 26.69 13.14 5.91
C GLY A 50 25.75 13.94 5.01
N ALA A 51 24.92 13.27 4.21
CA ALA A 51 23.89 13.93 3.41
C ALA A 51 22.84 14.62 4.29
N SER A 52 22.10 15.60 3.74
CA SER A 52 21.09 16.35 4.51
C SER A 52 19.88 15.49 4.90
N HIS A 53 19.40 15.70 6.12
CA HIS A 53 18.15 15.13 6.63
C HIS A 53 16.89 15.66 5.91
N ASP A 54 17.01 16.75 5.16
CA ASP A 54 15.89 17.33 4.41
C ASP A 54 15.29 16.35 3.40
N GLU A 55 16.14 15.56 2.73
CA GLU A 55 15.68 14.60 1.72
C GLU A 55 14.93 13.42 2.37
N VAL A 56 15.41 12.97 3.54
CA VAL A 56 14.71 11.96 4.36
C VAL A 56 13.35 12.48 4.82
N SER A 57 13.30 13.71 5.34
CA SER A 57 12.06 14.35 5.79
C SER A 57 11.05 14.52 4.65
N ARG A 58 11.53 14.91 3.46
CA ARG A 58 10.70 15.03 2.26
C ARG A 58 10.10 13.70 1.83
N LEU A 59 10.91 12.64 1.80
CA LEU A 59 10.48 11.30 1.40
C LEU A 59 9.49 10.69 2.40
N LEU A 60 9.67 10.94 3.69
CA LEU A 60 8.69 10.57 4.72
C LEU A 60 7.34 11.27 4.48
N GLY A 61 7.34 12.57 4.21
CA GLY A 61 6.10 13.30 3.91
C GLY A 61 5.35 12.80 2.68
N LEU A 62 6.08 12.40 1.63
CA LEU A 62 5.48 11.77 0.44
C LEU A 62 4.88 10.40 0.76
N LEU A 63 5.50 9.65 1.66
CA LEU A 63 5.00 8.36 2.12
C LEU A 63 3.69 8.54 2.92
N ASP A 64 3.66 9.52 3.82
CA ASP A 64 2.47 9.86 4.61
C ASP A 64 1.30 10.30 3.70
N GLU A 65 1.59 11.07 2.64
CA GLU A 65 0.58 11.47 1.66
C GLU A 65 0.05 10.27 0.86
N HIS A 66 0.94 9.34 0.48
CA HIS A 66 0.54 8.09 -0.17
C HIS A 66 -0.32 7.22 0.74
N GLU A 67 0.02 7.07 2.02
CA GLU A 67 -0.78 6.34 3.00
C GLU A 67 -2.16 6.98 3.23
N ARG A 68 -2.26 8.31 3.17
CA ARG A 68 -3.56 9.01 3.24
C ARG A 68 -4.41 8.78 2.00
N ALA A 69 -3.79 8.65 0.83
CA ALA A 69 -4.49 8.45 -0.45
C ALA A 69 -4.90 6.99 -0.68
N HIS A 70 -4.08 6.02 -0.28
CA HIS A 70 -4.24 4.60 -0.60
C HIS A 70 -4.46 3.70 0.62
N GLY A 71 -4.35 4.24 1.84
CA GLY A 71 -4.39 3.49 3.09
C GLY A 71 -3.01 2.96 3.48
N PRO A 72 -2.83 2.56 4.76
CA PRO A 72 -1.59 1.92 5.21
C PRO A 72 -1.42 0.59 4.50
N SER A 73 -0.22 0.32 3.96
CA SER A 73 0.14 -0.99 3.42
C SER A 73 0.22 -1.99 4.57
N THR A 74 -0.93 -2.51 4.98
CA THR A 74 -1.05 -3.53 6.02
C THR A 74 -0.65 -4.86 5.41
N GLY A 75 0.65 -4.99 5.10
CA GLY A 75 1.27 -6.18 4.52
C GLY A 75 2.22 -6.91 5.46
N ASP A 76 2.51 -6.35 6.65
CA ASP A 76 3.40 -6.99 7.62
C ASP A 76 3.18 -6.50 9.06
N ARG A 77 1.92 -6.48 9.51
CA ARG A 77 1.68 -6.57 10.96
C ARG A 77 1.45 -8.05 11.26
N PRO A 78 2.28 -8.70 12.10
CA PRO A 78 1.91 -9.99 12.65
C PRO A 78 0.56 -9.82 13.34
N THR A 79 -0.50 -10.42 12.81
CA THR A 79 -1.83 -10.39 13.41
C THR A 79 -1.95 -11.36 14.58
N ASP A 80 -0.90 -11.47 15.41
CA ASP A 80 -0.89 -12.34 16.60
C ASP A 80 -0.38 -11.57 17.83
N GLY A 81 -0.88 -10.35 18.01
CA GLY A 81 -0.97 -9.74 19.34
C GLY A 81 -2.28 -10.19 19.98
N PRO A 82 -2.27 -10.69 21.24
CA PRO A 82 -3.48 -11.19 21.88
C PRO A 82 -4.52 -10.08 21.96
N GLY A 83 -5.77 -10.44 21.67
CA GLY A 83 -6.92 -9.53 21.59
C GLY A 83 -7.13 -8.69 22.86
N PRO A 84 -8.07 -7.73 22.82
CA PRO A 84 -8.30 -6.82 23.94
C PRO A 84 -8.62 -7.63 25.19
N VAL A 85 -7.76 -7.51 26.21
CA VAL A 85 -8.12 -7.85 27.59
C VAL A 85 -9.25 -6.92 27.98
N GLY A 86 -10.49 -7.42 27.83
CA GLY A 86 -11.65 -6.84 28.46
C GLY A 86 -11.42 -6.83 29.97
N LEU A 87 -11.20 -5.65 30.52
CA LEU A 87 -11.38 -5.39 31.94
C LEU A 87 -12.89 -5.48 32.22
N ALA A 88 -13.32 -6.55 32.89
CA ALA A 88 -14.59 -6.65 33.59
C ALA A 88 -14.39 -7.53 34.83
#